data_AF-A0A285V2F9-F1
#
_entry.id   AF-A0A285V2F9-F1
#
_cell.length_a   1.000
_cell.length_b   1.000
_cell.length_c   1.000
_cell.angle_alpha   90.00
_cell.angle_beta   90.00
_cell.angle_gamma   90.00
#
_symmetry.space_group_name_H-M   'P 1'
#
loop_
_entity.id
_entity.type
_entity.pdbx_description
1 polymer ?
#
loop_
_entity_poly.entity_id
_entity_poly.type
_entity_poly.pdbx_seq_one_letter_code
_entity_poly.pdbx_strand_id
1 'polypeptide(L)'
;MGRPAAIAFHGKAAKPDWHHSFASAEARERKIREHFEGRRRWAEWKQERRDERKKPHGFEVGHVLYASWGYEQTNIDFYQVTKIIGAHMVEVCAVSQISADKGDEPWMTGKVVPHLDAFTGKPMRRRVNGRSKSVRIDNVRTAFLWDGRPINWTGYA
;
A
#
# COMPACT_ATOMS: atom_id res chain seq x y z
N MET A 1 43.11 -9.71 34.10
CA MET A 1 42.15 -10.40 33.20
C MET A 1 41.46 -9.35 32.33
N GLY A 2 41.39 -9.57 31.01
CA GLY A 2 40.74 -8.62 30.09
C GLY A 2 39.21 -8.71 30.15
N ARG A 3 38.51 -7.61 29.87
CA ARG A 3 37.04 -7.62 29.71
C ARG A 3 36.64 -8.41 28.47
N PRO A 4 35.63 -9.30 28.54
CA PRO A 4 35.14 -9.98 27.35
C PRO A 4 34.62 -8.98 26.33
N ALA A 5 34.94 -9.18 25.05
CA ALA A 5 34.49 -8.32 23.96
C ALA A 5 33.92 -9.16 22.82
N ALA A 6 33.06 -8.54 22.00
CA ALA A 6 32.55 -9.13 20.77
C ALA A 6 32.26 -8.05 19.72
N ILE A 7 32.32 -8.47 18.46
CA ILE A 7 31.96 -7.69 17.29
C ILE A 7 31.03 -8.54 16.43
N ALA A 8 29.95 -7.94 15.93
CA ALA A 8 28.97 -8.65 15.10
C ALA A 8 28.85 -8.02 13.72
N PHE A 9 28.67 -8.89 12.73
CA PHE A 9 28.44 -8.54 11.34
C PHE A 9 27.27 -9.37 10.81
N HIS A 10 26.60 -8.89 9.77
CA HIS A 10 25.57 -9.67 9.07
C HIS A 10 25.81 -9.71 7.55
N GLY A 11 25.58 -10.88 6.94
CA GLY A 11 25.70 -11.06 5.50
C GLY A 11 27.09 -10.70 4.99
N LYS A 12 27.15 -9.80 3.98
CA LYS A 12 28.40 -9.30 3.39
C LYS A 12 28.76 -7.89 3.87
N ALA A 13 28.27 -7.48 5.04
CA ALA A 13 28.50 -6.14 5.56
C ALA A 13 29.98 -5.92 5.89
N ALA A 14 30.56 -4.83 5.37
CA ALA A 14 31.94 -4.42 5.67
C ALA A 14 32.06 -3.68 7.02
N LYS A 15 30.96 -3.07 7.49
CA LYS A 15 30.88 -2.42 8.81
C LYS A 15 30.20 -3.36 9.81
N PRO A 16 30.66 -3.41 11.07
CA PRO A 16 30.00 -4.19 12.09
C PRO A 16 28.65 -3.55 12.44
N ASP A 17 27.68 -4.40 12.79
CA ASP A 17 26.43 -3.94 13.38
C ASP A 17 26.65 -3.35 14.76
N TRP A 18 27.60 -3.94 15.51
CA TRP A 18 28.06 -3.42 16.79
C TRP A 18 29.42 -4.01 17.16
N HIS A 19 30.16 -3.28 18.01
CA HIS A 19 31.44 -3.68 18.59
C HIS A 19 31.47 -3.21 20.05
N HIS A 20 31.48 -4.15 21.00
CA HIS A 20 31.29 -3.86 22.42
C HIS A 20 32.21 -4.70 23.32
N SER A 21 32.58 -4.11 24.46
CA SER A 21 33.11 -4.84 25.62
C SER A 21 32.00 -5.05 26.65
N PHE A 22 32.13 -6.11 27.46
CA PHE A 22 31.09 -6.59 28.36
C PHE A 22 31.63 -6.79 29.78
N ALA A 23 30.73 -6.72 30.76
CA ALA A 23 31.07 -6.92 32.17
C ALA A 23 31.32 -8.40 32.52
N SER A 24 30.66 -9.34 31.84
CA SER A 24 30.85 -10.79 32.02
C SER A 24 30.74 -11.55 30.69
N ALA A 25 31.19 -12.80 30.69
CA ALA A 25 31.04 -13.69 29.54
C ALA A 25 29.57 -13.96 29.22
N GLU A 26 28.71 -14.10 30.25
CA GLU A 26 27.28 -14.36 30.05
C GLU A 26 26.58 -13.15 29.41
N ALA A 27 26.96 -11.92 29.79
CA ALA A 27 26.42 -10.71 29.20
C ALA A 27 26.76 -10.60 27.70
N ARG A 28 27.99 -10.98 27.32
CA ARG A 28 28.41 -11.09 25.92
C ARG A 28 27.59 -12.14 25.19
N GLU A 29 27.45 -13.34 25.74
CA GLU A 29 26.68 -14.44 25.12
C GLU A 29 25.21 -14.10 24.96
N ARG A 30 24.60 -13.42 25.94
CA ARG A 30 23.23 -12.89 25.81
C ARG A 30 23.12 -11.92 24.64
N LYS A 31 24.04 -10.94 24.52
CA LYS A 31 24.01 -9.96 23.43
C LYS A 31 24.19 -10.60 22.05
N ILE A 32 25.07 -11.60 21.96
CA ILE A 32 25.29 -12.38 20.73
C ILE A 32 24.01 -13.12 20.35
N ARG A 33 23.36 -13.81 21.29
CA ARG A 33 22.09 -14.52 21.05
C ARG A 33 20.98 -13.58 20.58
N GLU A 34 20.74 -12.48 21.31
CA GLU A 34 19.75 -11.46 20.95
C GLU A 34 19.98 -10.92 19.54
N HIS A 35 21.25 -10.68 19.18
CA HIS A 35 21.61 -10.20 17.85
C HIS A 35 21.19 -11.20 16.77
N PHE A 36 21.59 -12.46 16.87
CA PHE A 36 21.27 -13.47 15.86
C PHE A 36 19.77 -13.80 15.82
N GLU A 37 19.08 -13.84 16.96
CA GLU A 37 17.62 -14.00 17.01
C GLU A 37 16.90 -12.85 16.33
N GLY A 38 17.29 -11.60 16.61
CA GLY A 38 16.76 -10.42 15.95
C GLY A 38 16.99 -10.46 14.44
N ARG A 39 18.17 -10.89 14.00
CA ARG A 39 18.49 -11.08 12.58
C ARG A 39 17.65 -12.19 11.94
N ARG A 40 17.40 -13.30 12.64
CA ARG A 40 16.54 -14.38 12.16
C ARG A 40 15.10 -13.90 11.98
N ARG A 41 14.53 -13.24 12.99
CA ARG A 41 13.19 -12.63 12.91
C ARG A 41 13.07 -11.64 11.77
N TRP A 42 14.09 -10.81 11.55
CA TRP A 42 14.12 -9.88 10.42
C TRP A 42 14.15 -10.60 9.06
N ALA A 43 14.91 -11.69 8.95
CA ALA A 43 14.97 -12.50 7.74
C ALA A 43 13.63 -13.20 7.45
N GLU A 44 13.02 -13.80 8.48
CA GLU A 44 11.68 -14.40 8.43
C GLU A 44 10.63 -13.38 8.01
N TRP A 45 10.58 -12.21 8.68
CA TRP A 45 9.67 -11.12 8.31
C TRP A 45 9.88 -10.68 6.85
N LYS A 46 11.12 -10.50 6.40
CA LYS A 46 11.39 -10.11 5.01
C LYS A 46 10.92 -11.17 4.02
N GLN A 47 11.10 -12.45 4.34
CA GLN A 47 10.63 -13.56 3.51
C GLN A 47 9.10 -13.62 3.48
N GLU A 48 8.44 -13.52 4.62
CA GLU A 48 6.98 -13.45 4.73
C GLU A 48 6.42 -12.30 3.88
N ARG A 49 6.98 -11.10 4.02
CA ARG A 49 6.59 -9.92 3.21
C ARG A 49 6.80 -10.14 1.72
N ARG A 50 7.81 -10.91 1.33
CA ARG A 50 8.05 -11.27 -0.08
C ARG A 50 6.99 -12.27 -0.55
N ASP A 51 6.64 -13.26 0.25
CA ASP A 51 5.66 -14.28 -0.12
C ASP A 51 4.22 -13.73 -0.11
N GLU A 52 3.87 -12.85 0.83
CA GLU A 52 2.63 -12.08 0.81
C GLU A 52 2.46 -11.29 -0.50
N ARG A 53 3.54 -10.67 -1.00
CA ARG A 53 3.48 -9.91 -2.25
C ARG A 53 3.28 -10.79 -3.48
N LYS A 54 3.62 -12.08 -3.43
CA LYS A 54 3.39 -13.04 -4.51
C LYS A 54 1.95 -13.55 -4.58
N LYS A 55 1.19 -13.43 -3.49
CA LYS A 55 -0.22 -13.84 -3.47
C LYS A 55 -1.00 -13.07 -4.56
N PRO A 56 -1.98 -13.71 -5.21
CA PRO A 56 -2.81 -13.04 -6.21
C PRO A 56 -3.46 -11.80 -5.60
N HIS A 57 -3.40 -10.68 -6.32
CA HIS A 57 -3.98 -9.43 -5.85
C HIS A 57 -5.53 -9.43 -5.88
N GLY A 58 -6.15 -10.40 -6.56
CA GLY A 58 -7.61 -10.56 -6.67
C GLY A 58 -8.31 -9.32 -7.23
N PHE A 59 -7.75 -8.73 -8.28
CA PHE A 59 -8.42 -7.74 -9.12
C PHE A 59 -8.82 -8.44 -10.41
N GLU A 60 -9.97 -8.07 -10.93
CA GLU A 60 -10.55 -8.61 -12.15
C GLU A 60 -10.87 -7.47 -13.11
N VAL A 61 -10.97 -7.79 -14.40
CA VAL A 61 -11.43 -6.82 -15.40
C VAL A 61 -12.86 -6.40 -15.05
N GLY A 62 -13.15 -5.10 -15.12
CA GLY A 62 -14.43 -4.54 -14.72
C GLY A 62 -14.50 -4.08 -13.26
N HIS A 63 -13.55 -4.47 -12.39
CA HIS A 63 -13.48 -3.88 -11.06
C HIS A 63 -13.31 -2.36 -11.15
N VAL A 64 -14.06 -1.64 -10.32
CA VAL A 64 -13.94 -0.20 -10.19
C VAL A 64 -13.15 0.14 -8.94
N LEU A 65 -12.32 1.18 -9.05
CA LEU A 65 -11.62 1.80 -7.95
C LEU A 65 -12.05 3.26 -7.85
N TYR A 66 -12.02 3.80 -6.65
CA TYR A 66 -12.26 5.22 -6.39
C TYR A 66 -11.08 5.82 -5.62
N ALA A 67 -10.71 7.05 -5.94
CA ALA A 67 -9.77 7.85 -5.17
C ALA A 67 -10.50 9.06 -4.60
N SER A 68 -10.40 9.24 -3.28
CA SER A 68 -10.88 10.44 -2.59
C SER A 68 -9.69 11.33 -2.28
N TRP A 69 -9.74 12.59 -2.69
CA TRP A 69 -8.64 13.53 -2.49
C TRP A 69 -9.15 14.96 -2.38
N GLY A 70 -8.29 15.84 -1.88
CA GLY A 70 -8.56 17.27 -1.76
C GLY A 70 -8.11 17.78 -0.41
N TYR A 71 -7.97 19.09 -0.31
CA TYR A 71 -7.44 19.75 0.88
C TYR A 71 -8.59 20.31 1.72
N GLU A 72 -9.37 21.22 1.15
CA GLU A 72 -10.57 21.79 1.76
C GLU A 72 -11.89 21.16 1.26
N GLN A 73 -11.82 20.38 0.19
CA GLN A 73 -12.95 19.70 -0.45
C GLN A 73 -12.64 18.21 -0.65
N THR A 74 -13.68 17.40 -0.85
CA THR A 74 -13.56 15.98 -1.15
C THR A 74 -13.93 15.73 -2.60
N ASN A 75 -12.92 15.64 -3.46
CA ASN A 75 -13.06 15.22 -4.85
C ASN A 75 -12.96 13.70 -4.95
N ILE A 76 -13.84 13.10 -5.76
CA ILE A 76 -13.87 11.67 -6.02
C ILE A 76 -13.53 11.45 -7.49
N ASP A 77 -12.50 10.64 -7.74
CA ASP A 77 -12.17 10.15 -9.09
C ASP A 77 -12.43 8.65 -9.17
N PHE A 78 -13.07 8.18 -10.22
CA PHE A 78 -13.29 6.75 -10.47
C PHE A 78 -12.39 6.20 -11.59
N TYR A 79 -11.99 4.95 -11.45
CA TYR A 79 -11.15 4.23 -12.39
C TYR A 79 -11.66 2.80 -12.55
N GLN A 80 -11.74 2.29 -13.78
CA GLN A 80 -12.13 0.91 -14.04
C GLN A 80 -10.93 0.11 -14.55
N VAL A 81 -10.79 -1.12 -14.05
CA VAL A 81 -9.76 -2.07 -14.50
C VAL A 81 -10.15 -2.58 -15.88
N THR A 82 -9.35 -2.25 -16.89
CA THR A 82 -9.57 -2.69 -18.28
C THR A 82 -8.80 -3.96 -18.60
N LYS A 83 -7.69 -4.22 -17.91
CA LYS A 83 -6.83 -5.38 -18.16
C LYS A 83 -6.03 -5.81 -16.93
N ILE A 84 -5.85 -7.13 -16.76
CA ILE A 84 -4.90 -7.70 -15.80
C ILE A 84 -3.56 -7.94 -16.50
N ILE A 85 -2.45 -7.46 -15.90
CA ILE A 85 -1.11 -7.54 -16.48
C ILE A 85 -0.17 -8.27 -15.50
N GLY A 86 -0.06 -9.58 -15.69
CA GLY A 86 0.74 -10.43 -14.81
C GLY A 86 0.25 -10.42 -13.36
N ALA A 87 1.14 -10.73 -12.43
CA ALA A 87 0.78 -10.94 -11.02
C ALA A 87 0.70 -9.66 -10.17
N HIS A 88 1.11 -8.50 -10.69
CA HIS A 88 1.29 -7.28 -9.89
C HIS A 88 0.86 -5.98 -10.58
N MET A 89 0.41 -6.03 -11.83
CA MET A 89 0.05 -4.84 -12.57
C MET A 89 -1.36 -4.98 -13.12
N VAL A 90 -2.06 -3.86 -13.21
CA VAL A 90 -3.34 -3.73 -13.89
C VAL A 90 -3.27 -2.53 -14.82
N GLU A 91 -4.07 -2.56 -15.86
CA GLU A 91 -4.41 -1.38 -16.63
C GLU A 91 -5.72 -0.83 -16.11
N VAL A 92 -5.72 0.46 -15.77
CA VAL A 92 -6.91 1.18 -15.32
C VAL A 92 -7.16 2.35 -16.24
N CYS A 93 -8.42 2.68 -16.46
CA CYS A 93 -8.84 3.86 -17.20
C CYS A 93 -9.77 4.70 -16.33
N ALA A 94 -9.61 6.02 -16.35
CA ALA A 94 -10.54 6.92 -15.68
C ALA A 94 -11.93 6.80 -16.32
N VAL A 95 -12.96 6.79 -15.48
CA VAL A 95 -14.36 6.77 -15.90
C VAL A 95 -15.09 8.00 -15.36
N SER A 96 -16.10 8.45 -16.08
CA SER A 96 -16.96 9.54 -15.59
C SER A 96 -17.77 9.08 -14.37
N GLN A 97 -18.35 10.05 -13.66
CA GLN A 97 -19.22 9.80 -12.50
C GLN A 97 -20.64 10.28 -12.79
N ILE A 98 -21.61 9.67 -12.14
CA ILE A 98 -23.03 10.04 -12.19
C ILE A 98 -23.44 10.49 -10.78
N SER A 99 -24.27 11.54 -10.70
CA SER A 99 -24.91 11.91 -9.44
C SER A 99 -25.83 10.78 -8.98
N ALA A 100 -25.72 10.43 -7.70
CA ALA A 100 -26.58 9.50 -6.99
C ALA A 100 -27.35 10.21 -5.86
N ASP A 101 -27.56 11.52 -6.05
CA ASP A 101 -28.31 12.37 -5.13
C ASP A 101 -29.79 11.95 -5.13
N LYS A 102 -30.40 12.01 -3.95
CA LYS A 102 -31.81 11.69 -3.73
C LYS A 102 -32.68 12.95 -3.58
N GLY A 103 -32.07 14.14 -3.61
CA GLY A 103 -32.74 15.43 -3.55
C GLY A 103 -32.94 15.96 -2.12
N ASP A 104 -32.47 15.23 -1.12
CA ASP A 104 -32.44 15.61 0.30
C ASP A 104 -31.03 15.97 0.79
N GLU A 105 -30.03 15.96 -0.09
CA GLU A 105 -28.66 16.31 0.25
C GLU A 105 -28.51 17.80 0.63
N PRO A 106 -27.72 18.12 1.69
CA PRO A 106 -27.39 19.50 2.05
C PRO A 106 -26.68 20.25 0.92
N TRP A 107 -26.84 21.58 0.91
CA TRP A 107 -26.15 22.48 -0.03
C TRP A 107 -24.64 22.18 -0.05
N MET A 108 -24.07 22.01 -1.25
CA MET A 108 -22.66 21.69 -1.50
C MET A 108 -22.15 20.34 -0.99
N THR A 109 -23.06 19.39 -0.80
CA THR A 109 -22.72 17.98 -0.61
C THR A 109 -23.51 17.13 -1.57
N GLY A 110 -22.95 16.00 -1.97
CA GLY A 110 -23.66 15.06 -2.84
C GLY A 110 -23.04 13.67 -2.81
N LYS A 111 -23.65 12.76 -3.55
CA LYS A 111 -23.23 11.38 -3.74
C LYS A 111 -22.97 11.13 -5.20
N VAL A 112 -21.91 10.38 -5.46
CA VAL A 112 -21.53 9.99 -6.82
C VAL A 112 -21.27 8.49 -6.92
N VAL A 113 -21.60 7.95 -8.08
CA VAL A 113 -21.32 6.57 -8.48
C VAL A 113 -20.52 6.59 -9.78
N PRO A 114 -19.68 5.56 -10.05
CA PRO A 114 -19.00 5.46 -11.33
C PRO A 114 -19.99 5.23 -12.47
N HIS A 115 -19.77 5.88 -13.59
CA HIS A 115 -20.40 5.53 -14.85
C HIS A 115 -19.58 4.43 -15.52
N LEU A 116 -20.02 3.18 -15.35
CA LEU A 116 -19.32 2.02 -15.90
C LEU A 116 -19.12 2.16 -17.42
N ASP A 117 -17.94 1.80 -17.89
CA ASP A 117 -17.51 1.83 -19.31
C ASP A 117 -17.50 3.23 -19.97
N ALA A 118 -17.88 4.30 -19.28
CA ALA A 118 -17.81 5.67 -19.78
C ALA A 118 -16.42 6.28 -19.56
N PHE A 119 -15.44 5.78 -20.31
CA PHE A 119 -14.04 6.15 -20.20
C PHE A 119 -13.77 7.61 -20.61
N THR A 120 -13.09 8.38 -19.75
CA THR A 120 -12.80 9.81 -19.95
C THR A 120 -11.31 10.10 -20.15
N GLY A 121 -10.44 9.11 -19.96
CA GLY A 121 -8.99 9.28 -19.98
C GLY A 121 -8.26 8.22 -20.80
N LYS A 122 -6.93 8.31 -20.81
CA LYS A 122 -6.08 7.29 -21.43
C LYS A 122 -5.86 6.13 -20.45
N PRO A 123 -5.81 4.87 -20.93
CA PRO A 123 -5.44 3.73 -20.10
C PRO A 123 -4.05 3.92 -19.50
N MET A 124 -3.90 3.57 -18.22
CA MET A 124 -2.64 3.65 -17.51
C MET A 124 -2.32 2.36 -16.78
N ARG A 125 -1.08 1.90 -16.93
CA ARG A 125 -0.59 0.73 -16.21
C ARG A 125 -0.15 1.15 -14.82
N ARG A 126 -0.64 0.43 -13.80
CA ARG A 126 -0.32 0.70 -12.40
C ARG A 126 -0.09 -0.58 -11.63
N ARG A 127 0.78 -0.47 -10.62
CA ARG A 127 1.08 -1.56 -9.71
C ARG A 127 -0.03 -1.65 -8.66
N VAL A 128 -0.53 -2.86 -8.45
CA VAL A 128 -1.52 -3.14 -7.40
C VAL A 128 -0.83 -3.40 -6.06
N ASN A 129 -1.49 -2.98 -5.00
CA ASN A 129 -1.24 -3.47 -3.66
C ASN A 129 -2.34 -4.47 -3.31
N GLY A 130 -2.03 -5.76 -3.39
CA GLY A 130 -2.99 -6.84 -3.13
C GLY A 130 -3.50 -6.88 -1.69
N ARG A 131 -2.73 -6.37 -0.72
CA ARG A 131 -3.12 -6.35 0.70
C ARG A 131 -4.19 -5.32 0.99
N SER A 132 -4.01 -4.09 0.50
CA SER A 132 -4.94 -2.98 0.71
C SER A 132 -5.97 -2.86 -0.42
N LYS A 133 -5.96 -3.78 -1.39
CA LYS A 133 -6.81 -3.74 -2.59
C LYS A 133 -6.83 -2.34 -3.22
N SER A 134 -5.63 -1.79 -3.43
CA SER A 134 -5.47 -0.41 -3.90
C SER A 134 -4.45 -0.26 -5.01
N VAL A 135 -4.55 0.85 -5.74
CA VAL A 135 -3.70 1.23 -6.86
C VAL A 135 -3.29 2.68 -6.70
N ARG A 136 -1.99 2.96 -6.63
CA ARG A 136 -1.49 4.34 -6.60
C ARG A 136 -1.61 4.93 -8.00
N ILE A 137 -2.39 6.00 -8.15
CA ILE A 137 -2.60 6.67 -9.44
C ILE A 137 -1.47 7.65 -9.70
N ASP A 138 -1.15 8.49 -8.71
CA ASP A 138 -0.05 9.45 -8.75
C ASP A 138 0.44 9.78 -7.32
N ASN A 139 1.07 10.94 -7.14
CA ASN A 139 1.66 11.32 -5.87
C ASN A 139 0.65 11.66 -4.77
N VAL A 140 -0.55 12.07 -5.15
CA VAL A 140 -1.59 12.57 -4.26
C VAL A 140 -2.83 11.67 -4.23
N ARG A 141 -3.02 10.82 -5.25
CA ARG A 141 -4.18 9.92 -5.38
C ARG A 141 -3.79 8.45 -5.25
N THR A 142 -4.41 7.77 -4.29
CA THR A 142 -4.43 6.31 -4.21
C THR A 142 -5.88 5.85 -4.31
N ALA A 143 -6.17 5.03 -5.31
CA ALA A 143 -7.50 4.50 -5.55
C ALA A 143 -7.68 3.16 -4.84
N PHE A 144 -8.84 2.95 -4.22
CA PHE A 144 -9.21 1.72 -3.52
C PHE A 144 -10.34 1.02 -4.25
N LEU A 145 -10.41 -0.31 -4.15
CA LEU A 145 -11.52 -1.09 -4.71
C LEU A 145 -12.85 -0.55 -4.19
N TRP A 146 -13.74 -0.21 -5.11
CA TRP A 146 -15.06 0.30 -4.81
C TRP A 146 -16.00 -0.84 -4.40
N ASP A 147 -16.84 -0.61 -3.40
CA ASP A 147 -17.73 -1.61 -2.80
C ASP A 147 -19.16 -1.61 -3.39
N GLY A 148 -19.39 -0.77 -4.40
CA GLY A 148 -20.71 -0.63 -5.04
C GLY A 148 -21.61 0.43 -4.40
N ARG A 149 -21.18 1.10 -3.32
CA ARG A 149 -22.00 2.11 -2.64
C ARG A 149 -21.70 3.51 -3.14
N PRO A 150 -22.69 4.42 -3.22
CA PRO A 150 -22.43 5.82 -3.55
C PRO A 150 -21.40 6.45 -2.61
N ILE A 151 -20.50 7.27 -3.15
CA ILE A 151 -19.43 7.95 -2.41
C ILE A 151 -19.79 9.41 -2.24
N ASN A 152 -19.61 9.94 -1.03
CA ASN A 152 -19.87 11.35 -0.75
C ASN A 152 -18.76 12.25 -1.31
N TRP A 153 -19.14 13.39 -1.87
CA TRP A 153 -18.24 14.47 -2.28
C TRP A 153 -18.69 15.79 -1.66
N THR A 154 -17.78 16.76 -1.58
CA THR A 154 -18.10 18.11 -1.04
C THR A 154 -17.59 19.20 -1.99
N GLY A 155 -18.41 20.25 -2.16
CA GLY A 155 -18.17 21.40 -3.02
C GLY A 155 -18.00 22.72 -2.24
N TYR A 156 -17.60 23.80 -2.92
CA TYR A 156 -17.75 25.17 -2.42
C TYR A 156 -19.12 25.75 -2.78
N ALA A 157 -19.63 26.64 -1.93
CA ALA A 157 -20.87 27.43 -2.07
C ALA A 157 -20.85 28.44 -3.23
#